data_AF-A0A7X7I2E8-F1
#
_entry.id   AF-A0A7X7I2E8-F1
#
_cell.length_a   1.000
_cell.length_b   1.000
_cell.length_c   1.000
_cell.angle_alpha   90.00
_cell.angle_beta   90.00
_cell.angle_gamma   90.00
#
_symmetry.space_group_name_H-M   'P 1'
#
loop_
_entity.id
_entity.type
_entity.pdbx_description
1 polymer ?
#
loop_
_entity_poly.entity_id
_entity_poly.type
_entity_poly.pdbx_seq_one_letter_code
_entity_poly.pdbx_strand_id
1 'polypeptide(L)'
;MVITPETTRDEIEKMRLFCQSKGAKLQLIDQFSLSDRDDVSMNETIAQRPPKCCNCNRIRITADGFVKSCLFSDNEEKIDLDDIAGSLRRAIRNKPENGVACSTRSMSQIGG
;
A
#
# COMPACT_ATOMS: atom_id res chain seq x y z
N MET A 1 10.53 6.16 5.44
CA MET A 1 11.64 5.49 4.76
C MET A 1 11.19 4.11 4.37
N VAL A 2 11.36 3.73 3.11
CA VAL A 2 11.17 2.34 2.67
C VAL A 2 12.44 1.58 3.03
N ILE A 3 12.30 0.42 3.68
CA ILE A 3 13.42 -0.44 4.04
C ILE A 3 13.50 -1.61 3.06
N THR A 4 14.69 -1.84 2.56
CA THR A 4 15.06 -2.92 1.63
C THR A 4 15.97 -3.92 2.34
N PRO A 5 16.24 -5.10 1.77
CA PRO A 5 17.19 -6.06 2.36
C PRO A 5 18.60 -5.48 2.60
N GLU A 6 18.99 -4.45 1.86
CA GLU A 6 20.27 -3.77 1.97
C GLU A 6 20.28 -2.65 3.03
N THR A 7 19.11 -2.25 3.54
CA THR A 7 19.00 -1.15 4.50
C THR A 7 19.61 -1.55 5.85
N THR A 8 20.63 -0.80 6.28
CA THR A 8 21.35 -1.07 7.51
C THR A 8 20.73 -0.39 8.73
N ARG A 9 21.03 -0.89 9.93
CA ARG A 9 20.61 -0.26 11.19
C ARG A 9 21.19 1.15 11.36
N ASP A 10 22.42 1.38 10.89
CA ASP A 10 23.08 2.68 10.97
C ASP A 10 22.37 3.73 10.10
N GLU A 11 21.91 3.37 8.90
CA GLU A 11 21.10 4.25 8.06
C GLU A 11 19.75 4.60 8.70
N ILE A 12 19.09 3.63 9.35
CA ILE A 12 17.84 3.85 10.08
C ILE A 12 18.06 4.83 11.25
N GLU A 13 19.14 4.67 12.01
CA GLU A 13 19.46 5.57 13.12
C GLU A 13 19.85 6.98 12.65
N LYS A 14 20.63 7.09 11.58
CA LYS A 14 20.93 8.39 10.93
C LYS A 14 19.64 9.10 10.50
N MET A 15 18.70 8.37 9.89
CA MET A 15 17.41 8.91 9.50
C MET A 15 16.57 9.30 10.72
N ARG A 16 16.61 8.50 11.81
CA ARG A 16 15.90 8.80 13.07
C ARG A 16 16.38 10.12 13.67
N LEU A 17 17.70 10.29 13.79
CA LEU A 17 18.32 11.52 14.30
C LEU A 17 17.99 12.72 13.40
N PHE A 18 18.05 12.55 12.08
CA PHE A 18 17.66 13.59 11.13
C PHE A 18 16.20 14.02 11.34
N CYS A 19 15.26 13.07 11.38
CA CYS A 19 13.85 13.37 11.63
C CYS A 19 13.64 14.07 12.98
N GLN A 20 14.28 13.58 14.05
CA GLN A 20 14.19 14.21 15.37
C GLN A 20 14.69 15.66 15.37
N SER A 21 15.81 15.93 14.69
CA SER A 21 16.36 17.30 14.54
C SER A 21 15.41 18.25 13.81
N LYS A 22 14.47 17.71 13.02
CA LYS A 22 13.46 18.45 12.27
C LYS A 22 12.07 18.43 12.93
N GLY A 23 11.93 17.82 14.10
CA GLY A 23 10.62 17.62 14.75
C GLY A 23 9.68 16.68 13.97
N ALA A 24 10.22 15.85 13.09
CA ALA A 24 9.48 14.88 12.29
C ALA A 24 9.49 13.50 12.96
N LYS A 25 8.42 12.73 12.74
CA LYS A 25 8.35 11.33 13.17
C LYS A 25 8.80 10.41 12.04
N LEU A 26 9.86 9.63 12.26
CA LEU A 26 10.27 8.60 11.31
C LEU A 26 9.24 7.46 11.28
N GLN A 27 8.85 7.07 10.08
CA GLN A 27 8.07 5.87 9.80
C GLN A 27 8.83 5.00 8.79
N LEU A 28 8.97 3.72 9.12
CA LEU A 28 9.55 2.66 8.31
C LEU A 28 8.44 1.87 7.62
N ILE A 29 8.68 1.52 6.36
CA ILE A 29 7.76 0.77 5.50
C ILE A 29 8.57 -0.33 4.85
N ASP A 30 8.16 -1.59 4.96
CA ASP A 30 8.82 -2.67 4.24
C ASP A 30 8.66 -2.48 2.73
N GLN A 31 9.73 -2.70 1.97
CA GLN A 31 9.62 -2.85 0.53
C GLN A 31 8.77 -4.08 0.23
N PHE A 32 7.82 -3.93 -0.69
CA PHE A 32 6.92 -5.01 -1.12
C PHE A 32 6.79 -5.03 -2.64
N SER A 33 6.40 -6.18 -3.17
CA SER A 33 5.97 -6.34 -4.56
C SER A 33 4.46 -6.44 -4.64
N LEU A 34 3.86 -5.93 -5.73
CA LEU A 34 2.43 -6.05 -5.95
C LEU A 34 2.02 -7.45 -6.42
N SER A 35 2.87 -8.07 -7.24
CA SER A 35 2.60 -9.36 -7.89
C SER A 35 3.08 -10.54 -7.08
N ASP A 36 4.10 -10.33 -6.25
CA ASP A 36 4.76 -11.36 -5.45
C ASP A 36 4.59 -11.01 -3.97
N ARG A 37 4.09 -11.98 -3.20
CA ARG A 37 3.84 -11.82 -1.76
C ARG A 37 4.72 -12.71 -0.88
N ASP A 38 5.83 -13.20 -1.42
CA ASP A 38 6.86 -13.87 -0.63
C ASP A 38 7.47 -12.92 0.44
N ASP A 39 7.26 -11.61 0.29
CA ASP A 39 7.55 -10.57 1.29
C ASP A 39 6.68 -10.66 2.56
N VAL A 40 5.56 -11.40 2.53
CA VAL A 40 4.70 -11.69 3.70
C VAL A 40 5.28 -12.83 4.56
N SER A 41 6.58 -13.09 4.45
CA SER A 41 7.27 -14.06 5.31
C SER A 41 7.39 -13.53 6.75
N MET A 42 6.41 -13.92 7.57
CA MET A 42 6.53 -14.53 8.92
C MET A 42 7.55 -13.99 9.95
N ASN A 43 8.15 -12.81 9.78
CA ASN A 43 9.11 -12.24 10.74
C ASN A 43 8.54 -10.99 11.41
N GLU A 44 8.92 -10.77 12.68
CA GLU A 44 8.72 -9.49 13.36
C GLU A 44 9.49 -8.41 12.60
N THR A 45 8.82 -7.69 11.71
CA THR A 45 9.45 -6.59 10.98
C THR A 45 9.52 -5.35 11.87
N ILE A 46 10.62 -4.61 11.76
CA ILE A 46 10.79 -3.32 12.45
C ILE A 46 9.90 -2.21 11.83
N ALA A 47 9.30 -2.49 10.67
CA ALA A 47 8.46 -1.55 9.95
C ALA A 47 7.07 -1.42 10.58
N GLN A 48 6.42 -0.27 10.35
CA GLN A 48 5.10 0.02 10.94
C GLN A 48 3.94 -0.08 9.95
N ARG A 49 4.20 -0.46 8.69
CA ARG A 49 3.18 -0.58 7.64
C ARG A 49 3.44 -1.78 6.74
N PRO A 50 2.39 -2.36 6.13
CA PRO A 50 0.98 -1.93 6.15
C PRO A 50 0.13 -2.50 7.32
N PRO A 51 -1.05 -1.89 7.62
CA PRO A 51 -1.98 -2.46 8.59
C PRO A 51 -2.53 -3.81 8.11
N LYS A 52 -2.90 -4.69 9.06
CA LYS A 52 -3.59 -5.96 8.77
C LYS A 52 -4.86 -5.71 7.95
N CYS A 53 -5.15 -6.60 6.99
CA CYS A 53 -6.28 -6.45 6.06
C CYS A 53 -7.62 -6.29 6.79
N CYS A 54 -7.83 -7.01 7.90
CA CYS A 54 -9.05 -6.92 8.74
C CYS A 54 -9.35 -5.51 9.27
N ASN A 55 -8.33 -4.64 9.38
CA ASN A 55 -8.47 -3.26 9.84
C ASN A 55 -8.31 -2.24 8.69
N CYS A 56 -8.17 -2.70 7.44
CA CYS A 56 -7.91 -1.84 6.30
C CYS A 56 -9.20 -1.33 5.67
N ASN A 57 -9.43 -0.02 5.76
CA ASN A 57 -10.57 0.68 5.15
C ASN A 57 -10.19 1.49 3.89
N ARG A 58 -9.04 1.19 3.26
CA ARG A 58 -8.53 1.94 2.11
C ARG A 58 -9.05 1.39 0.79
N ILE A 59 -9.54 2.28 -0.07
CA ILE A 59 -9.71 2.10 -1.52
C ILE A 59 -8.86 3.17 -2.23
N ARG A 60 -8.58 3.00 -3.52
CA ARG A 60 -7.70 3.92 -4.26
C ARG A 60 -8.32 4.30 -5.60
N ILE A 61 -8.32 5.59 -5.92
CA ILE A 61 -8.62 6.10 -7.25
C ILE A 61 -7.30 6.20 -8.03
N THR A 62 -7.27 5.71 -9.26
CA THR A 62 -6.11 5.78 -10.16
C THR A 62 -6.21 7.00 -11.07
N ALA A 63 -5.07 7.43 -11.62
CA ALA A 63 -5.00 8.60 -12.49
C ALA A 63 -5.77 8.43 -13.82
N ASP A 64 -5.98 7.20 -14.27
CA ASP A 64 -6.73 6.83 -15.46
C ASP A 64 -8.23 6.60 -15.20
N GLY A 65 -8.73 6.97 -14.02
CA GLY A 65 -10.17 7.01 -13.73
C GLY A 65 -10.79 5.69 -13.27
N PHE A 66 -10.00 4.82 -12.63
CA PHE A 66 -10.50 3.60 -12.01
C PHE A 66 -10.47 3.69 -10.48
N VAL A 67 -11.31 2.90 -9.82
CA VAL A 67 -11.25 2.66 -8.37
C VAL A 67 -10.79 1.22 -8.13
N LYS A 68 -9.67 1.06 -7.43
CA LYS A 68 -9.19 -0.21 -6.90
C LYS A 68 -9.74 -0.44 -5.50
N SER A 69 -10.34 -1.61 -5.27
CA SER A 69 -10.89 -2.00 -3.96
C SER A 69 -9.80 -2.39 -2.96
N CYS A 70 -8.64 -2.82 -3.46
CA CYS A 70 -7.44 -3.15 -2.70
C CYS A 70 -6.18 -2.86 -3.53
N LEU A 71 -5.06 -2.62 -2.85
CA LEU A 71 -3.75 -2.45 -3.50
C LEU A 71 -3.26 -3.75 -4.13
N PHE A 72 -3.50 -4.88 -3.46
CA PHE A 72 -3.09 -6.23 -3.86
C PHE A 72 -4.28 -7.02 -4.42
N SER A 73 -4.98 -6.42 -5.38
CA SER A 73 -6.05 -7.07 -6.12
C SER A 73 -6.10 -6.50 -7.55
N ASP A 74 -6.37 -7.39 -8.50
CA ASP A 74 -6.66 -7.01 -9.88
C ASP A 74 -8.08 -6.45 -10.05
N ASN A 75 -8.92 -6.50 -9.01
CA ASN A 75 -10.26 -5.91 -9.03
C ASN A 75 -10.17 -4.37 -9.08
N GLU A 76 -10.56 -3.82 -10.22
CA GLU A 76 -10.72 -2.39 -10.43
C GLU A 76 -11.99 -2.11 -11.23
N GLU A 77 -12.57 -0.94 -10.99
CA GLU A 77 -13.80 -0.52 -11.63
C GLU A 77 -13.62 0.87 -12.21
N LYS A 78 -14.01 1.04 -13.47
CA LYS A 78 -14.03 2.37 -14.09
C LYS A 78 -15.05 3.25 -13.37
N ILE A 79 -14.67 4.48 -13.05
CA ILE A 79 -15.59 5.45 -12.44
C ILE A 79 -16.65 5.80 -13.48
N ASP A 80 -17.90 5.57 -13.11
CA ASP A 80 -19.06 6.12 -13.78
C ASP A 80 -19.24 7.57 -13.30
N LEU A 81 -19.15 8.53 -14.23
CA LEU A 81 -19.29 9.95 -13.90
C LEU A 81 -20.75 10.35 -13.69
N ASP A 82 -21.70 9.55 -14.20
CA ASP A 82 -23.13 9.74 -13.99
C ASP A 82 -23.59 9.09 -12.67
N ASP A 83 -22.82 8.14 -12.12
CA ASP A 83 -23.06 7.47 -10.83
C ASP A 83 -21.79 7.22 -10.01
N ILE A 84 -21.10 8.31 -9.63
CA ILE A 84 -19.86 8.26 -8.84
C ILE A 84 -20.08 7.49 -7.52
N ALA A 85 -21.20 7.75 -6.84
CA ALA A 85 -21.50 7.13 -5.56
C ALA A 85 -21.73 5.62 -5.71
N GLY A 86 -22.35 5.16 -6.78
CA GLY A 86 -22.49 3.74 -7.09
C GLY A 86 -21.15 3.07 -7.38
N SER A 87 -20.26 3.71 -8.16
CA SER A 87 -18.90 3.20 -8.40
C SER A 87 -18.14 2.99 -7.09
N LEU A 88 -18.18 3.95 -6.17
CA LEU A 88 -17.52 3.80 -4.87
C LEU A 88 -18.12 2.66 -4.04
N ARG A 89 -19.45 2.54 -4.00
CA ARG A 89 -20.12 1.45 -3.26
C ARG A 89 -19.78 0.07 -3.85
N ARG A 90 -19.72 -0.06 -5.18
CA ARG A 90 -19.33 -1.31 -5.85
C ARG A 90 -17.88 -1.66 -5.54
N ALA A 91 -16.95 -0.71 -5.64
CA ALA A 91 -15.56 -0.91 -5.25
C ALA A 91 -15.41 -1.34 -3.77
N ILE A 92 -16.15 -0.73 -2.83
CA ILE A 92 -16.14 -1.11 -1.41
C ILE A 92 -16.66 -2.54 -1.23
N ARG A 93 -17.77 -2.91 -1.88
CA ARG A 93 -18.32 -4.27 -1.81
C ARG A 93 -17.38 -5.32 -2.41
N ASN A 94 -16.64 -4.96 -3.44
CA ASN A 94 -15.67 -5.84 -4.11
C ASN A 94 -14.29 -5.85 -3.41
N LYS A 95 -14.19 -5.28 -2.20
CA LYS A 95 -12.97 -5.34 -1.40
C LYS A 95 -12.76 -6.77 -0.91
N PRO A 96 -11.64 -7.42 -1.27
CA PRO A 96 -11.37 -8.77 -0.80
C PRO A 96 -11.09 -8.74 0.71
N GLU A 97 -11.38 -9.86 1.38
CA GLU A 97 -11.07 -10.06 2.80
C GLU A 97 -9.57 -9.86 3.08
N ASN A 98 -8.73 -10.40 2.20
CA ASN A 98 -7.28 -10.23 2.22
C ASN A 98 -6.77 -9.90 0.82
N GLY A 99 -5.86 -8.94 0.73
CA GLY A 99 -5.14 -8.67 -0.51
C GLY A 99 -4.19 -9.83 -0.82
N VAL A 100 -4.27 -10.38 -2.04
CA VAL A 100 -3.41 -11.46 -2.53
C VAL A 100 -2.34 -10.83 -3.39
N ALA A 101 -2.59 -10.58 -4.66
CA ALA A 101 -1.63 -9.95 -5.57
C ALA A 101 -2.35 -9.00 -6.55
N CYS A 102 -1.60 -8.08 -7.14
CA CYS A 102 -1.98 -7.32 -8.31
C CYS A 102 -0.95 -7.58 -9.41
N SER A 103 -1.40 -8.22 -10.48
CA SER A 103 -0.61 -8.57 -11.66
C SER A 103 -0.87 -7.63 -12.85
N THR A 104 -1.96 -6.87 -12.79
CA THR A 104 -2.44 -6.00 -13.87
C THR A 104 -1.87 -4.57 -13.84
N ARG A 105 -1.24 -4.17 -12.73
CA ARG A 105 -0.68 -2.82 -12.54
C ARG A 105 0.69 -2.87 -11.87
N SER A 106 1.54 -1.91 -12.20
CA SER A 106 2.78 -1.63 -11.47
C SER A 106 2.59 -0.57 -10.37
N MET A 107 3.56 -0.46 -9.46
CA MET A 107 3.55 0.57 -8.41
C MET A 107 3.49 2.00 -8.99
N SER A 108 4.22 2.27 -10.07
CA SER A 108 4.22 3.60 -10.70
C SER A 108 2.86 4.00 -11.28
N GLN A 109 2.05 3.03 -11.72
CA GLN A 109 0.70 3.29 -12.25
C GLN A 109 -0.33 3.60 -11.18
N ILE A 110 -0.03 3.28 -9.91
CA ILE A 110 -0.97 3.44 -8.79
C ILE A 110 -0.46 4.44 -7.74
N GLY A 111 0.55 5.23 -8.06
CA GLY A 111 1.10 6.26 -7.17
C GLY A 111 1.90 5.68 -6.00
N GLY A 112 2.70 4.65 -6.30
CA GLY A 112 3.76 4.12 -5.44
C GLY A 112 5.11 4.73 -5.76
#